data_AF-A0A376P6H9-F1
#
_entry.id   AF-A0A376P6H9-F1
#
_cell.length_a   1.000
_cell.length_b   1.000
_cell.length_c   1.000
_cell.angle_alpha   90.00
_cell.angle_beta   90.00
_cell.angle_gamma   90.00
#
_symmetry.space_group_name_H-M   'P 1'
#
loop_
_entity.id
_entity.type
_entity.pdbx_description
1 polymer ?
#
loop_
_entity_poly.entity_id
_entity_poly.type
_entity_poly.pdbx_seq_one_letter_code
_entity_poly.pdbx_strand_id
1 'polypeptide(L)'
;MDEAGYIKITGRKKDIIVRGGENISSREVEDILLQHPKIHDACVVAMPDERLGERSCAYVVLKAPHHSLSLEEVVAFFGNAANLLI
;
A
#
# COMPACT_ATOMS: atom_id res chain seq x y z
N MET A 1 23.74 9.84 7.33
CA MET A 1 24.72 9.64 8.41
C MET A 1 25.24 11.02 8.75
N ASP A 2 25.18 11.42 10.02
CA ASP A 2 25.63 12.76 10.44
C ASP A 2 27.14 12.77 10.76
N GLU A 3 27.67 13.96 11.09
CA GLU A 3 29.09 14.18 11.41
C GLU A 3 29.56 13.42 12.67
N ALA A 4 28.62 13.01 13.54
CA ALA A 4 28.90 12.20 14.72
C ALA A 4 28.77 10.69 14.45
N GLY A 5 28.49 10.28 13.21
CA GLY A 5 28.41 8.88 12.80
C GLY A 5 27.06 8.21 13.03
N TYR A 6 26.01 8.95 13.38
CA TYR A 6 24.67 8.38 13.55
C TYR A 6 23.92 8.27 12.23
N ILE A 7 23.23 7.14 12.04
CA ILE A 7 22.37 6.89 10.89
C ILE A 7 20.92 7.15 11.30
N LYS A 8 20.23 8.00 10.54
CA LYS A 8 18.79 8.26 10.70
C LYS A 8 18.04 7.50 9.62
N ILE A 9 17.11 6.64 10.02
CA ILE A 9 16.23 5.92 9.09
C ILE A 9 15.05 6.84 8.78
N THR A 10 14.97 7.34 7.54
CA THR A 10 13.96 8.33 7.12
C THR A 10 12.71 7.72 6.49
N GLY A 11 12.57 6.39 6.51
CA GLY A 11 11.48 5.70 5.81
C GLY A 11 11.68 5.68 4.29
N ARG A 12 10.59 5.67 3.52
CA ARG A 12 10.64 5.60 2.06
C ARG A 12 11.04 6.97 1.46
N LYS A 13 11.70 6.95 0.32
CA LYS A 13 12.10 8.18 -0.39
C LYS A 13 10.89 8.99 -0.89
N LYS A 14 9.75 8.34 -1.12
CA LYS A 14 8.48 8.95 -1.53
C LYS A 14 7.33 8.01 -1.14
N ASP A 15 6.29 8.56 -0.51
CA ASP A 15 5.06 7.84 -0.13
C ASP A 15 3.87 8.16 -1.07
N ILE A 16 4.14 8.82 -2.20
CA ILE A 16 3.14 9.21 -3.20
C ILE A 16 3.38 8.46 -4.50
N ILE A 17 2.32 7.81 -4.97
CA ILE A 17 2.24 7.12 -6.26
C ILE A 17 1.51 8.05 -7.23
N VAL A 18 2.13 8.38 -8.35
CA VAL A 18 1.59 9.32 -9.34
C VAL A 18 1.03 8.54 -10.52
N ARG A 19 -0.29 8.42 -10.58
CA ARG A 19 -0.99 7.63 -11.60
C ARG A 19 -1.89 8.52 -12.45
N GLY A 20 -1.51 8.73 -13.70
CA GLY A 20 -2.36 9.47 -14.66
C GLY A 20 -2.65 10.93 -14.27
N GLY A 21 -1.77 11.55 -13.47
CA GLY A 21 -1.96 12.91 -12.94
C GLY A 21 -2.54 12.94 -11.52
N GLU A 22 -3.02 11.82 -11.00
CA GLU A 22 -3.53 11.70 -9.63
C GLU A 22 -2.43 11.29 -8.65
N ASN A 23 -2.48 11.86 -7.43
CA ASN A 23 -1.56 11.53 -6.35
C ASN A 23 -2.24 10.58 -5.37
N ILE A 24 -1.76 9.34 -5.33
CA ILE A 24 -2.26 8.29 -4.43
C ILE A 24 -1.27 8.17 -3.26
N SER A 25 -1.76 8.30 -2.03
CA SER A 25 -0.98 8.04 -0.83
C SER A 25 -0.79 6.54 -0.63
N SER A 26 0.44 6.05 -0.72
CA SER A 26 0.76 4.64 -0.41
C SER A 26 0.33 4.26 1.01
N ARG A 27 0.53 5.18 1.97
CA ARG A 27 0.13 5.00 3.37
C ARG A 27 -1.37 4.82 3.55
N GLU A 28 -2.19 5.58 2.81
CA GLU A 28 -3.64 5.46 2.91
C GLU A 28 -4.12 4.09 2.41
N VAL A 29 -3.53 3.61 1.31
CA VAL A 29 -3.81 2.26 0.80
C VAL A 29 -3.38 1.18 1.80
N GLU A 30 -2.22 1.37 2.46
CA GLU A 30 -1.75 0.47 3.53
C GLU A 30 -2.71 0.46 4.72
N ASP A 31 -3.13 1.63 5.21
CA ASP A 31 -4.04 1.76 6.35
C ASP A 31 -5.39 1.09 6.07
N ILE A 32 -5.89 1.13 4.83
CA ILE A 32 -7.09 0.38 4.42
C ILE A 32 -6.79 -1.13 4.36
N LEU A 33 -5.69 -1.56 3.73
CA LEU A 33 -5.32 -2.98 3.66
C LEU A 33 -5.16 -3.62 5.04
N LEU A 34 -4.59 -2.91 6.01
CA LEU A 34 -4.41 -3.38 7.38
C LEU A 34 -5.73 -3.62 8.14
N GLN A 35 -6.83 -3.03 7.68
CA GLN A 35 -8.17 -3.30 8.23
C GLN A 35 -8.75 -4.64 7.71
N HIS A 36 -8.18 -5.21 6.64
CA HIS A 36 -8.67 -6.47 6.08
C HIS A 36 -8.45 -7.63 7.05
N PRO A 37 -9.46 -8.48 7.33
CA PRO A 37 -9.39 -9.49 8.39
C PRO A 37 -8.27 -10.53 8.15
N LYS A 38 -7.95 -10.82 6.88
CA LYS A 38 -6.89 -11.79 6.51
C LYS A 38 -5.47 -11.18 6.47
N ILE A 39 -5.30 -9.86 6.46
CA ILE A 39 -3.99 -9.20 6.28
C ILE A 39 -3.38 -8.90 7.65
N HIS A 40 -2.16 -9.37 7.87
CA HIS A 40 -1.35 -9.07 9.06
C HIS A 40 -0.55 -7.78 8.88
N ASP A 41 0.09 -7.63 7.72
CA ASP A 41 0.94 -6.49 7.39
C ASP A 41 0.84 -6.19 5.90
N ALA A 42 1.07 -4.93 5.51
CA ALA A 42 0.98 -4.46 4.14
C ALA A 42 1.99 -3.35 3.83
N CYS A 43 2.57 -3.40 2.63
CA CYS A 43 3.46 -2.37 2.11
C CYS A 43 3.10 -2.10 0.65
N VAL A 44 2.87 -0.83 0.32
CA VAL A 44 2.46 -0.39 -1.01
C VAL A 44 3.56 0.46 -1.60
N VAL A 45 3.94 0.12 -2.83
CA VAL A 45 5.01 0.79 -3.56
C VAL A 45 4.55 1.20 -4.96
N ALA A 46 5.19 2.24 -5.49
CA ALA A 46 5.04 2.59 -6.90
C ALA A 46 5.69 1.53 -7.79
N MET A 47 4.95 1.09 -8.81
CA MET A 47 5.45 0.19 -9.86
C MET A 47 5.27 0.88 -11.22
N PRO A 48 6.25 0.79 -12.14
CA PRO A 48 6.09 1.36 -13.48
C PRO A 48 4.84 0.86 -14.21
N ASP A 49 4.17 1.76 -14.93
CA ASP A 49 2.99 1.50 -15.75
C ASP A 49 3.14 2.21 -17.10
N GLU A 50 3.02 1.48 -18.21
CA GLU A 50 3.29 2.01 -19.56
C GLU A 50 2.31 3.11 -19.99
N ARG A 51 1.11 3.16 -19.40
CA ARG A 51 0.04 4.07 -19.84
C ARG A 51 -0.12 5.25 -18.90
N LEU A 52 0.00 5.03 -17.59
CA LEU A 52 -0.32 6.03 -16.56
C LEU A 52 0.89 6.43 -15.72
N GLY A 53 2.09 6.01 -16.09
CA GLY A 53 3.34 6.32 -15.40
C GLY A 53 3.60 5.36 -14.24
N GLU A 54 2.79 5.41 -13.20
CA GLU A 54 2.89 4.52 -12.04
C GLU A 54 1.58 3.78 -11.75
N ARG A 55 1.69 2.60 -11.15
CA ARG A 55 0.59 1.83 -10.53
C ARG A 55 0.96 1.44 -9.11
N SER A 56 -0.04 1.26 -8.25
CA SER A 56 0.17 0.73 -6.90
C SER A 56 0.43 -0.77 -6.94
N CYS A 57 1.48 -1.21 -6.26
CA CYS A 57 1.78 -2.61 -6.02
C CYS A 57 1.80 -2.86 -4.52
N ALA A 58 0.90 -3.71 -4.04
CA ALA A 58 0.79 -4.07 -2.63
C ALA A 58 1.45 -5.43 -2.38
N TYR A 59 2.37 -5.47 -1.42
CA TYR A 59 2.88 -6.68 -0.81
C TYR A 59 2.16 -6.87 0.52
N VAL A 60 1.67 -8.07 0.77
CA VAL A 60 0.86 -8.37 1.96
C VAL A 60 1.37 -9.62 2.66
N VAL A 61 1.33 -9.60 3.99
CA VAL A 61 1.55 -10.76 4.84
C VAL A 61 0.19 -11.21 5.35
N LEU A 62 -0.15 -12.49 5.17
CA LEU A 62 -1.41 -13.04 5.66
C LEU A 62 -1.28 -13.47 7.12
N LYS A 63 -2.36 -13.32 7.90
CA LYS A 63 -2.37 -13.69 9.33
C LYS A 63 -2.17 -15.18 9.59
N ALA A 64 -2.66 -16.04 8.70
CA ALA A 64 -2.60 -17.48 8.86
C ALA A 64 -1.84 -18.12 7.68
N PRO A 65 -0.99 -19.14 7.95
CA PRO A 65 -0.36 -19.91 6.91
C PRO A 65 -1.43 -20.63 6.06
N HIS A 66 -1.18 -20.76 4.77
CA HIS A 66 -2.08 -21.39 3.78
C HIS A 66 -3.41 -20.68 3.50
N HIS A 67 -3.65 -19.49 4.06
CA HIS A 67 -4.71 -18.64 3.54
C HIS A 67 -4.36 -18.16 2.13
N SER A 68 -5.39 -18.03 1.30
CA SER A 68 -5.32 -17.31 0.04
C SER A 68 -6.05 -15.97 0.18
N LEU A 69 -5.58 -15.00 -0.59
CA LEU A 69 -6.20 -13.70 -0.76
C LEU A 69 -6.19 -13.41 -2.26
N SER A 70 -7.37 -13.24 -2.85
CA SER A 70 -7.48 -12.87 -4.26
C SER A 70 -7.53 -11.36 -4.41
N LEU A 71 -7.17 -10.85 -5.59
CA LEU A 71 -7.31 -9.42 -5.89
C LEU A 71 -8.78 -8.99 -5.85
N GLU A 72 -9.70 -9.84 -6.28
CA GLU A 72 -11.15 -9.59 -6.27
C GLU A 72 -11.67 -9.39 -4.84
N GLU A 73 -11.22 -10.21 -3.88
CA GLU A 73 -11.55 -10.05 -2.46
C GLU A 73 -11.07 -8.69 -1.93
N VAL A 74 -9.86 -8.27 -2.30
CA VAL A 74 -9.30 -6.98 -1.88
C VAL A 74 -10.05 -5.81 -2.51
N VAL A 75 -10.39 -5.88 -3.80
CA VAL A 75 -11.17 -4.84 -4.50
C VAL A 75 -12.56 -4.70 -3.89
N ALA A 76 -13.23 -5.82 -3.60
CA ALA A 76 -14.54 -5.81 -2.92
C ALA A 76 -14.45 -5.20 -1.51
N PHE A 77 -13.37 -5.48 -0.78
CA PHE A 77 -13.13 -4.88 0.53
C PHE A 77 -12.97 -3.35 0.45
N PHE A 78 -12.22 -2.84 -0.53
CA PHE A 78 -12.07 -1.39 -0.74
C PHE A 78 -13.39 -0.70 -1.08
N GLY A 79 -14.24 -1.35 -1.90
CA GLY A 79 -15.58 -0.84 -2.20
C GLY A 79 -16.47 -0.71 -0.96
N ASN A 80 -16.38 -1.65 -0.02
CA ASN A 80 -17.12 -1.60 1.23
C ASN A 80 -16.52 -0.61 2.24
N ALA A 81 -15.20 -0.49 2.29
CA ALA A 81 -14.49 0.45 3.16
C ALA A 81 -14.75 1.91 2.76
N ALA A 82 -14.82 2.19 1.45
CA ALA A 82 -15.20 3.51 0.94
C ALA A 82 -16.61 3.93 1.37
N ASN A 83 -17.54 2.98 1.51
CA ASN A 83 -18.90 3.23 1.99
C ASN A 83 -19.00 3.52 3.50
N LEU A 84 -17.93 3.26 4.26
CA LEU A 84 -17.86 3.56 5.70
C LEU A 84 -17.27 4.96 5.99
N LEU A 85 -16.65 5.59 4.98
CA LEU A 85 -15.94 6.87 5.10
C LEU A 85 -16.67 8.03 4.41
N ILE A 86 -17.87 7.82 3.87
CA ILE A 86 -18.72 8.83 3.23
C ILE A 86 -20.14 8.77 3.84
#